data_AF-A0A240UM45-F1
#
_entry.id   AF-A0A240UM45-F1
#
_cell.length_a   1.000
_cell.length_b   1.000
_cell.length_c   1.000
_cell.angle_alpha   90.00
_cell.angle_beta   90.00
_cell.angle_gamma   90.00
#
_symmetry.space_group_name_H-M   'P 1'
#
loop_
_entity.id
_entity.type
_entity.pdbx_description
1 polymer ?
#
loop_
_entity_poly.entity_id
_entity_poly.type
_entity_poly.pdbx_seq_one_letter_code
_entity_poly.pdbx_strand_id
1 'polypeptide(L)'
;MSLDDLLPRLNDRLSRITPHQIRGRVKRIRGLLIHASIEGVSIGELCYLRDPVSGRRVAAEVIGFEEDDAILSPIGELHGLSTRSEVIATGRAQGIAVGEGLFGRVISPLGEWLDGGPEPGPETLIEYPVHAEPPLPMKRQLIQHPLPLGVRAIDALNTVAKGQRIGLFGEPGVGKSSLLSAIIRGSDADVVVLGLVGERGREVRELLDVQLDARARQRTVCVVSTSDRPAIERARAALAATSVAEYFRDQGRDVLLLVDSLTRFARAQREIGLAAGEPPTRRGYPPSLFAALPRLLERAGPGREGDGSITAIYTVLTEGDGALDPIAEETRAILDGHIVLSGELARREHFPAIDILASRSRLMESVADEAHRRDAARVRNLMSHYRDVELLLQVGEYREGSDDVTDEAIRKHATIESFLRQSPNDHVSFETTLSRLREIAQ
;
A
#
# COMPACT_ATOMS: atom_id res chain seq x y z
N MET A 1 -14.78 26.08 -47.76
CA MET A 1 -14.57 25.44 -46.45
C MET A 1 -14.06 24.04 -46.77
N SER A 2 -12.79 23.75 -46.52
CA SER A 2 -12.23 22.44 -46.84
C SER A 2 -12.74 21.39 -45.84
N LEU A 3 -12.77 20.12 -46.23
CA LEU A 3 -13.13 19.03 -45.31
C LEU A 3 -12.14 18.97 -44.12
N ASP A 4 -10.89 19.36 -44.37
CA ASP A 4 -9.79 19.37 -43.40
C ASP A 4 -9.98 20.40 -42.27
N ASP A 5 -10.72 21.50 -42.54
CA ASP A 5 -11.08 22.49 -41.51
C ASP A 5 -12.34 22.09 -40.71
N LEU A 6 -13.16 21.21 -41.28
CA LEU A 6 -14.48 20.85 -40.78
C LEU A 6 -14.41 19.68 -39.80
N LEU A 7 -13.54 18.69 -40.06
CA LEU A 7 -13.35 17.51 -39.22
C LEU A 7 -12.86 17.84 -37.80
N PRO A 8 -11.82 18.70 -37.58
CA PRO A 8 -11.39 19.07 -36.24
C PRO A 8 -12.48 19.78 -35.44
N ARG A 9 -13.26 20.65 -36.11
CA ARG A 9 -14.37 21.39 -35.50
C ARG A 9 -15.57 20.50 -35.17
N LEU A 10 -15.86 19.50 -36.00
CA LEU A 10 -16.89 18.51 -35.72
C LEU A 10 -16.47 17.57 -34.58
N ASN A 11 -15.21 17.14 -34.53
CA ASN A 11 -14.68 16.36 -33.42
C ASN A 11 -14.70 17.15 -32.11
N ASP A 12 -14.29 18.43 -32.14
CA ASP A 12 -14.37 19.32 -30.97
C ASP A 12 -15.82 19.60 -30.53
N ARG A 13 -16.77 19.67 -31.48
CA ARG A 13 -18.20 19.76 -31.13
C ARG A 13 -18.75 18.45 -30.59
N LEU A 14 -18.42 17.31 -31.19
CA LEU A 14 -18.85 15.98 -30.74
C LEU A 14 -18.30 15.66 -29.35
N SER A 15 -17.05 16.02 -29.06
CA SER A 15 -16.44 15.86 -27.74
C SER A 15 -17.08 16.77 -26.67
N ARG A 16 -17.83 17.80 -27.09
CA ARG A 16 -18.57 18.72 -26.19
C ARG A 16 -20.07 18.42 -26.12
N ILE A 17 -20.60 17.54 -26.96
CA ILE A 17 -21.99 17.09 -26.85
C ILE A 17 -22.07 16.17 -25.64
N THR A 18 -22.95 16.52 -24.70
CA THR A 18 -23.32 15.62 -23.61
C THR A 18 -24.41 14.70 -24.15
N PRO A 19 -24.14 13.41 -24.47
CA PRO A 19 -25.20 12.48 -24.83
C PRO A 19 -26.23 12.41 -23.70
N HIS A 20 -27.46 11.99 -24.03
CA HIS A 20 -28.55 11.90 -23.06
C HIS A 20 -28.05 11.26 -21.76
N GLN A 21 -28.02 12.05 -20.69
CA GLN A 21 -27.49 11.59 -19.42
C GLN A 21 -28.44 10.50 -18.91
N ILE A 22 -27.93 9.27 -18.83
CA ILE A 22 -28.69 8.14 -18.32
C ILE A 22 -29.04 8.45 -16.86
N ARG A 23 -30.34 8.52 -16.58
CA ARG A 23 -30.88 8.84 -15.27
C ARG A 23 -31.80 7.74 -14.80
N GLY A 24 -31.69 7.44 -13.52
CA GLY A 24 -32.54 6.52 -12.80
C GLY A 24 -33.05 7.12 -11.50
N ARG A 25 -33.66 6.28 -10.67
CA ARG A 25 -34.16 6.67 -9.34
C ARG A 25 -33.83 5.64 -8.29
N VAL A 26 -33.56 6.13 -7.09
CA VAL A 26 -33.40 5.28 -5.91
C VAL A 26 -34.75 4.64 -5.58
N LYS A 27 -34.82 3.31 -5.66
CA LYS A 27 -35.99 2.52 -5.27
C LYS A 27 -35.98 2.21 -3.77
N ARG A 28 -34.82 1.82 -3.24
CA ARG A 28 -34.68 1.34 -1.86
C ARG A 28 -33.28 1.57 -1.33
N ILE A 29 -33.17 1.88 -0.05
CA ILE A 29 -31.88 1.97 0.67
C ILE A 29 -31.90 0.89 1.76
N ARG A 30 -30.95 -0.05 1.73
CA ARG A 30 -30.78 -1.11 2.73
C ARG A 30 -29.37 -1.06 3.30
N GLY A 31 -29.25 -0.57 4.53
CA GLY A 31 -27.93 -0.37 5.16
C GLY A 31 -27.05 0.55 4.31
N LEU A 32 -25.95 0.01 3.80
CA LEU A 32 -24.98 0.72 2.96
C LEU A 32 -25.21 0.54 1.45
N LEU A 33 -26.28 -0.14 1.04
CA LEU A 33 -26.58 -0.41 -0.36
C LEU A 33 -27.82 0.32 -0.83
N ILE A 34 -27.77 0.75 -2.09
CA ILE A 34 -28.85 1.47 -2.75
C ILE A 34 -29.28 0.66 -3.96
N HIS A 35 -30.56 0.31 -4.00
CA HIS A 35 -31.18 -0.28 -5.17
C HIS A 35 -31.77 0.85 -6.01
N ALA A 36 -31.37 0.90 -7.28
CA ALA A 36 -31.81 1.90 -8.22
C ALA A 36 -32.32 1.26 -9.49
N SER A 37 -33.41 1.82 -10.01
CA SER A 37 -33.83 1.54 -11.38
C SER A 37 -33.11 2.50 -12.30
N ILE A 38 -32.16 1.96 -13.06
CA ILE A 38 -31.36 2.66 -14.05
C ILE A 38 -30.91 1.65 -15.10
N GLU A 39 -31.10 1.98 -16.38
CA GLU A 39 -30.76 1.10 -17.49
C GLU A 39 -29.40 1.46 -18.09
N GLY A 40 -28.72 0.48 -18.70
CA GLY A 40 -27.50 0.71 -19.47
C GLY A 40 -26.25 1.01 -18.65
N VAL A 41 -26.28 0.83 -17.32
CA VAL A 41 -25.09 0.94 -16.48
C VAL A 41 -24.33 -0.38 -16.38
N SER A 42 -23.02 -0.32 -16.11
CA SER A 42 -22.16 -1.50 -15.95
C SER A 42 -21.58 -1.64 -14.54
N ILE A 43 -21.22 -2.85 -14.12
CA ILE A 43 -20.48 -3.06 -12.86
C ILE A 43 -19.17 -2.26 -12.90
N GLY A 44 -18.88 -1.52 -11.82
CA GLY A 44 -17.74 -0.64 -11.69
C GLY A 44 -17.96 0.78 -12.22
N GLU A 45 -19.14 1.06 -12.80
CA GLU A 45 -19.47 2.39 -13.30
C GLU A 45 -19.72 3.37 -12.14
N LEU A 46 -19.11 4.55 -12.25
CA LEU A 46 -19.35 5.65 -11.32
C LEU A 46 -20.72 6.27 -11.63
N CYS A 47 -21.52 6.42 -10.60
CA CYS A 47 -22.80 7.09 -10.61
C CYS A 47 -22.80 8.22 -9.58
N TYR A 48 -23.73 9.15 -9.72
CA TYR A 48 -23.97 10.18 -8.73
C TYR A 48 -25.42 10.16 -8.28
N LEU A 49 -25.59 10.08 -6.96
CA LEU A 49 -26.86 10.19 -6.28
C LEU A 49 -27.10 11.66 -6.00
N ARG A 50 -28.15 12.23 -6.58
CA ARG A 50 -28.47 13.64 -6.44
C ARG A 50 -29.82 13.79 -5.76
N ASP A 51 -29.86 14.51 -4.64
CA ASP A 51 -31.13 14.97 -4.08
C ASP A 51 -31.64 16.17 -4.91
N PRO A 52 -32.79 16.07 -5.59
CA PRO A 52 -33.32 17.17 -6.40
C PRO A 52 -33.69 18.41 -5.57
N VAL A 53 -33.93 18.27 -4.26
CA VAL A 53 -34.32 19.39 -3.39
C VAL A 53 -33.11 20.15 -2.87
N SER A 54 -32.20 19.46 -2.17
CA SER A 54 -31.01 20.10 -1.60
C SER A 54 -29.88 20.32 -2.60
N GLY A 55 -29.93 19.66 -3.76
CA GLY A 55 -28.84 19.64 -4.73
C GLY A 55 -27.63 18.81 -4.28
N ARG A 56 -27.65 18.23 -3.06
CA ARG A 56 -26.58 17.40 -2.53
C ARG A 56 -26.30 16.24 -3.49
N ARG A 57 -25.02 16.00 -3.74
CA ARG A 57 -24.52 14.96 -4.63
C ARG A 57 -23.60 14.03 -3.86
N VAL A 58 -23.79 12.72 -4.01
CA VAL A 58 -22.96 11.67 -3.41
C VAL A 58 -22.51 10.74 -4.53
N ALA A 59 -21.22 10.44 -4.61
CA ALA A 59 -20.70 9.45 -5.55
C ALA A 59 -21.18 8.04 -5.14
N ALA A 60 -21.40 7.16 -6.10
CA ALA A 60 -21.73 5.76 -5.86
C ALA A 60 -21.19 4.90 -7.00
N GLU A 61 -20.89 3.65 -6.73
CA GLU A 61 -20.44 2.70 -7.76
C GLU A 61 -21.44 1.57 -7.91
N VAL A 62 -21.67 1.14 -9.15
CA VAL A 62 -22.46 -0.06 -9.43
C VAL A 62 -21.64 -1.28 -9.01
N ILE A 63 -22.08 -1.99 -7.97
CA ILE A 63 -21.38 -3.19 -7.46
C ILE A 63 -22.03 -4.49 -7.94
N GLY A 64 -23.24 -4.43 -8.51
CA GLY A 64 -23.95 -5.60 -8.99
C GLY A 64 -25.38 -5.28 -9.41
N PHE A 65 -26.14 -6.34 -9.68
CA PHE A 65 -27.53 -6.28 -10.08
C PHE A 65 -28.32 -7.36 -9.34
N GLU A 66 -29.55 -7.04 -8.93
CA GLU A 66 -30.51 -7.98 -8.37
C GLU A 66 -31.83 -7.78 -9.11
N GLU A 67 -32.31 -8.83 -9.76
CA GLU A 67 -33.45 -8.74 -10.70
C GLU A 67 -33.20 -7.66 -11.77
N ASP A 68 -34.05 -6.63 -11.83
CA ASP A 68 -33.95 -5.51 -12.76
C ASP A 68 -33.32 -4.24 -12.13
N ASP A 69 -32.83 -4.34 -10.88
CA ASP A 69 -32.29 -3.21 -10.12
C ASP A 69 -30.75 -3.24 -10.07
N ALA A 70 -30.15 -2.08 -10.33
CA ALA A 70 -28.74 -1.86 -10.06
C ALA A 70 -28.51 -1.71 -8.55
N ILE A 71 -27.52 -2.41 -8.02
CA ILE A 71 -27.04 -2.28 -6.65
C ILE A 71 -25.85 -1.32 -6.65
N LEU A 72 -26.01 -0.22 -5.94
CA LEU A 72 -25.03 0.86 -5.81
C LEU A 72 -24.44 0.88 -4.40
N SER A 73 -23.13 1.03 -4.31
CA SER A 73 -22.43 1.32 -3.06
C SER A 73 -22.01 2.80 -3.01
N PRO A 74 -22.55 3.61 -2.08
CA PRO A 74 -22.25 5.03 -1.99
C PRO A 74 -20.85 5.30 -1.43
N ILE A 75 -20.08 6.12 -2.15
CA ILE A 75 -18.74 6.57 -1.79
C ILE A 75 -18.87 7.95 -1.12
N GLY A 76 -19.33 7.93 0.13
CA GLY A 76 -19.54 9.12 0.95
C GLY A 76 -20.68 8.95 1.95
N GLU A 77 -21.01 10.03 2.66
CA GLU A 77 -22.09 10.02 3.63
C GLU A 77 -23.48 9.91 2.99
N LEU A 78 -24.30 9.02 3.53
CA LEU A 78 -25.68 8.77 3.10
C LEU A 78 -26.69 9.83 3.57
N HIS A 79 -26.29 10.75 4.45
CA HIS A 79 -27.23 11.65 5.10
C HIS A 79 -28.00 12.52 4.08
N GLY A 80 -29.32 12.54 4.18
CA GLY A 80 -30.18 13.29 3.28
C GLY A 80 -30.52 12.60 1.94
N LEU A 81 -29.98 11.40 1.68
CA LEU A 81 -30.47 10.57 0.56
C LEU A 81 -31.84 9.98 0.89
N SER A 82 -32.69 9.86 -0.12
CA SER A 82 -34.02 9.25 -0.01
C SER A 82 -34.45 8.65 -1.34
N THR A 83 -35.62 8.01 -1.39
CA THR A 83 -36.18 7.46 -2.63
C THR A 83 -36.52 8.51 -3.69
N ARG A 84 -36.48 9.79 -3.36
CA ARG A 84 -36.59 10.89 -4.33
C ARG A 84 -35.28 11.18 -5.07
N SER A 85 -34.16 10.65 -4.57
CA SER A 85 -32.84 10.90 -5.14
C SER A 85 -32.74 10.30 -6.54
N GLU A 86 -32.21 11.10 -7.46
CA GLU A 86 -31.91 10.68 -8.82
C GLU A 86 -30.57 9.94 -8.84
N VAL A 87 -30.47 8.93 -9.69
CA VAL A 87 -29.19 8.27 -10.00
C VAL A 87 -28.75 8.78 -11.36
N ILE A 88 -27.53 9.31 -11.44
CA ILE A 88 -26.97 9.90 -12.64
C ILE A 88 -25.73 9.10 -13.02
N ALA A 89 -25.85 8.31 -14.08
CA ALA A 89 -24.74 7.52 -14.61
C ALA A 89 -23.71 8.43 -15.30
N THR A 90 -22.43 8.09 -15.15
CA THR A 90 -21.34 8.84 -15.80
C THR A 90 -20.89 8.22 -17.12
N GLY A 91 -21.29 6.98 -17.41
CA GLY A 91 -20.84 6.22 -18.58
C GLY A 91 -19.39 5.75 -18.49
N ARG A 92 -18.73 5.90 -17.33
CA ARG A 92 -17.32 5.57 -17.15
C ARG A 92 -17.06 4.92 -15.80
N ALA A 93 -16.03 4.08 -15.76
CA ALA A 93 -15.48 3.58 -14.50
C ALA A 93 -14.84 4.72 -13.70
N GLN A 94 -14.66 4.50 -12.39
CA GLN A 94 -13.96 5.46 -11.55
C GLN A 94 -12.50 5.64 -12.00
N GLY A 95 -12.13 6.89 -12.30
CA GLY A 95 -10.74 7.32 -12.46
C GLY A 95 -10.24 8.12 -11.25
N ILE A 96 -8.94 8.40 -11.26
CA ILE A 96 -8.26 9.33 -10.35
C ILE A 96 -7.37 10.26 -11.15
N ALA A 97 -7.36 11.54 -10.79
CA ALA A 97 -6.49 12.53 -11.42
C ALA A 97 -5.04 12.29 -10.99
N VAL A 98 -4.14 12.08 -11.95
CA VAL A 98 -2.71 11.80 -11.74
C VAL A 98 -1.84 12.78 -12.51
N GLY A 99 -0.67 13.09 -11.97
CA GLY A 99 0.29 14.02 -12.57
C GLY A 99 1.29 14.54 -11.54
N GLU A 100 2.29 15.29 -12.01
CA GLU A 100 3.32 15.88 -11.13
C GLU A 100 2.74 16.87 -10.11
N GLY A 101 1.57 17.46 -10.39
CA GLY A 101 0.84 18.32 -9.45
C GLY A 101 0.44 17.65 -8.13
N LEU A 102 0.56 16.32 -8.03
CA LEU A 102 0.31 15.54 -6.81
C LEU A 102 1.47 15.55 -5.82
N PHE A 103 2.69 15.93 -6.25
CA PHE A 103 3.86 15.94 -5.37
C PHE A 103 3.65 16.83 -4.15
N GLY A 104 3.87 16.27 -2.95
CA GLY A 104 3.64 16.99 -1.71
C GLY A 104 2.17 17.19 -1.36
N ARG A 105 1.23 16.54 -2.05
CA ARG A 105 -0.22 16.74 -1.82
C ARG A 105 -0.87 15.56 -1.10
N VAL A 106 -2.01 15.84 -0.49
CA VAL A 106 -2.89 14.84 0.15
C VAL A 106 -4.24 14.86 -0.54
N ILE A 107 -4.66 13.72 -1.07
CA ILE A 107 -5.92 13.57 -1.79
C ILE A 107 -6.77 12.43 -1.23
N SER A 108 -8.08 12.51 -1.42
CA SER A 108 -8.99 11.39 -1.20
C SER A 108 -8.94 10.40 -2.37
N PRO A 109 -9.49 9.19 -2.23
CA PRO A 109 -9.57 8.21 -3.32
C PRO A 109 -10.49 8.65 -4.47
N LEU A 110 -11.27 9.70 -4.27
CA LEU A 110 -12.13 10.34 -5.27
C LEU A 110 -11.44 11.53 -5.96
N GLY A 111 -10.20 11.86 -5.58
CA GLY A 111 -9.44 12.98 -6.13
C GLY A 111 -9.72 14.33 -5.46
N GLU A 112 -10.38 14.35 -4.31
CA GLU A 112 -10.60 15.59 -3.55
C GLU A 112 -9.32 15.99 -2.79
N TRP A 113 -8.96 17.27 -2.81
CA TRP A 113 -7.78 17.78 -2.10
C TRP A 113 -8.06 17.93 -0.60
N LEU A 114 -7.29 17.23 0.24
CA LEU A 114 -7.50 17.17 1.69
C LEU A 114 -6.56 18.08 2.48
N ASP A 115 -5.54 18.64 1.83
CA ASP A 115 -4.50 19.47 2.46
C ASP A 115 -4.84 20.96 2.50
N GLY A 116 -5.96 21.39 1.91
CA GLY A 116 -6.38 22.79 1.87
C GLY A 116 -5.48 23.68 1.00
N GLY A 117 -4.53 23.09 0.25
CA GLY A 117 -3.73 23.81 -0.74
C GLY A 117 -4.54 24.13 -2.01
N PRO A 118 -4.06 25.06 -2.85
CA PRO A 118 -4.73 25.39 -4.10
C PRO A 118 -4.82 24.16 -5.02
N GLU A 119 -5.96 23.98 -5.67
CA GLU A 119 -6.11 22.91 -6.66
C GLU A 119 -5.19 23.21 -7.86
N PRO A 120 -4.33 22.26 -8.29
CA PRO A 120 -3.55 22.41 -9.51
C PRO A 120 -4.47 22.63 -10.71
N GLY A 121 -3.98 23.38 -11.71
CA GLY A 121 -4.74 23.63 -12.93
C GLY A 121 -5.09 22.33 -13.67
N PRO A 122 -6.27 22.24 -14.32
CA PRO A 122 -6.76 21.02 -14.96
C PRO A 122 -5.86 20.50 -16.09
N GLU A 123 -4.99 21.33 -16.66
CA GLU A 123 -4.05 20.95 -17.72
C GLU A 123 -2.86 20.11 -17.21
N THR A 124 -2.66 20.04 -15.90
CA THR A 124 -1.52 19.34 -15.26
C THR A 124 -1.82 17.91 -14.85
N LEU A 125 -3.08 17.49 -14.92
CA LEU A 125 -3.54 16.19 -14.44
C LEU A 125 -4.27 15.44 -15.54
N ILE A 126 -4.03 14.14 -15.62
CA ILE A 126 -4.75 13.23 -16.51
C ILE A 126 -5.56 12.24 -15.68
N GLU A 127 -6.63 11.69 -16.24
CA GLU A 127 -7.43 10.67 -15.56
C GLU A 127 -6.82 9.28 -15.75
N TYR A 128 -6.53 8.59 -14.64
CA TYR A 128 -6.04 7.20 -14.62
C TYR A 128 -7.11 6.27 -14.05
N PRO A 129 -7.29 5.05 -14.61
CA PRO A 129 -8.29 4.12 -14.09
C PRO A 129 -7.90 3.62 -12.69
N VAL A 130 -8.85 3.66 -11.74
CA VAL A 130 -8.64 3.09 -10.39
C VAL A 130 -8.58 1.57 -10.43
N HIS A 131 -9.29 0.98 -11.38
CA HIS A 131 -9.27 -0.45 -11.68
C HIS A 131 -8.49 -0.69 -12.96
N ALA A 132 -7.23 -1.09 -12.82
CA ALA A 132 -6.36 -1.45 -13.93
C ALA A 132 -5.93 -2.91 -13.82
N GLU A 133 -5.74 -3.56 -14.97
CA GLU A 133 -5.08 -4.86 -15.04
C GLU A 133 -3.56 -4.64 -14.95
N PRO A 134 -2.84 -5.48 -14.18
CA PRO A 134 -1.39 -5.38 -14.08
C PRO A 134 -0.70 -5.67 -15.42
N PRO A 135 0.55 -5.22 -15.63
CA PRO A 135 1.33 -5.62 -16.78
C PRO A 135 1.42 -7.15 -16.88
N LEU A 136 1.21 -7.69 -18.09
CA LEU A 136 1.33 -9.13 -18.35
C LEU A 136 2.67 -9.65 -17.84
N PRO A 137 2.72 -10.79 -17.13
CA PRO A 137 3.95 -11.28 -16.49
C PRO A 137 5.15 -11.38 -17.44
N MET A 138 4.96 -11.87 -18.67
CA MET A 138 6.02 -12.03 -19.67
C MET A 138 6.45 -10.73 -20.35
N LYS A 139 5.78 -9.61 -20.06
CA LYS A 139 6.17 -8.27 -20.51
C LYS A 139 6.85 -7.47 -19.41
N ARG A 140 6.94 -8.00 -18.19
CA ARG A 140 7.61 -7.33 -17.07
C ARG A 140 9.13 -7.45 -17.25
N GLN A 141 9.85 -6.38 -16.92
CA GLN A 141 11.30 -6.44 -16.81
C GLN A 141 11.75 -7.36 -15.66
N LEU A 142 12.97 -7.88 -15.76
CA LEU A 142 13.56 -8.71 -14.72
C LEU A 142 13.97 -7.86 -13.51
N ILE A 143 13.86 -8.44 -12.32
CA ILE A 143 14.31 -7.80 -11.08
C ILE A 143 15.80 -8.08 -10.89
N GLN A 144 16.62 -7.04 -10.99
CA GLN A 144 18.09 -7.18 -11.01
C GLN A 144 18.83 -6.24 -10.03
N HIS A 145 18.17 -5.21 -9.52
CA HIS A 145 18.81 -4.17 -8.74
C HIS A 145 18.20 -4.04 -7.34
N PRO A 146 19.02 -3.83 -6.29
CA PRO A 146 18.51 -3.51 -4.97
C PRO A 146 17.86 -2.11 -4.97
N LEU A 147 16.88 -1.92 -4.09
CA LEU A 147 16.37 -0.62 -3.70
C LEU A 147 16.82 -0.37 -2.24
N PRO A 148 17.86 0.45 -2.01
CA PRO A 148 18.20 0.87 -0.67
C PRO A 148 17.03 1.60 -0.01
N LEU A 149 16.69 1.19 1.21
CA LEU A 149 15.64 1.79 2.03
C LEU A 149 16.20 2.68 3.13
N GLY A 150 17.53 2.69 3.32
CA GLY A 150 18.23 3.49 4.32
C GLY A 150 18.10 2.93 5.74
N VAL A 151 17.70 1.65 5.89
CA VAL A 151 17.56 0.97 7.17
C VAL A 151 18.51 -0.21 7.19
N ARG A 152 19.57 -0.16 8.00
CA ARG A 152 20.67 -1.13 7.98
C ARG A 152 20.21 -2.58 8.13
N ALA A 153 19.30 -2.82 9.07
CA ALA A 153 18.70 -4.14 9.30
C ALA A 153 17.99 -4.71 8.05
N ILE A 154 17.40 -3.84 7.23
CA ILE A 154 16.74 -4.24 5.97
C ILE A 154 17.78 -4.35 4.86
N ASP A 155 18.54 -3.29 4.61
CA ASP A 155 19.47 -3.21 3.48
C ASP A 155 20.56 -4.30 3.56
N ALA A 156 21.03 -4.63 4.76
CA ALA A 156 22.07 -5.64 4.96
C ALA A 156 21.55 -7.08 4.99
N LEU A 157 20.42 -7.34 5.65
CA LEU A 157 19.99 -8.70 5.99
C LEU A 157 18.69 -9.11 5.30
N ASN A 158 17.88 -8.16 4.82
CA ASN A 158 16.61 -8.40 4.14
C ASN A 158 16.49 -7.54 2.88
N THR A 159 17.58 -7.47 2.10
CA THR A 159 17.70 -6.52 0.99
C THR A 159 16.50 -6.59 0.06
N VAL A 160 15.90 -5.42 -0.16
CA VAL A 160 14.72 -5.25 -1.01
C VAL A 160 15.17 -4.92 -2.43
N ALA A 161 14.49 -5.49 -3.41
CA ALA A 161 14.76 -5.26 -4.83
C ALA A 161 13.79 -4.24 -5.44
N LYS A 162 14.22 -3.55 -6.49
CA LYS A 162 13.34 -2.69 -7.30
C LYS A 162 12.22 -3.52 -7.92
N GLY A 163 10.97 -3.11 -7.69
CA GLY A 163 9.78 -3.85 -8.12
C GLY A 163 9.38 -5.00 -7.18
N GLN A 164 10.00 -5.14 -6.01
CA GLN A 164 9.62 -6.18 -5.05
C GLN A 164 8.38 -5.78 -4.24
N ARG A 165 7.56 -6.76 -3.86
CA ARG A 165 6.42 -6.56 -2.97
C ARG A 165 6.69 -7.23 -1.63
N ILE A 166 6.73 -6.45 -0.55
CA ILE A 166 7.09 -6.89 0.80
C ILE A 166 5.93 -6.62 1.76
N GLY A 167 5.67 -7.55 2.67
CA GLY A 167 4.75 -7.30 3.78
C GLY A 167 5.49 -6.79 5.02
N LEU A 168 4.95 -5.79 5.71
CA LEU A 168 5.45 -5.33 7.02
C LEU A 168 4.47 -5.74 8.12
N PHE A 169 4.83 -6.75 8.90
CA PHE A 169 3.98 -7.38 9.90
C PHE A 169 4.35 -6.86 11.29
N GLY A 170 3.37 -6.53 12.10
CA GLY A 170 3.63 -6.13 13.48
C GLY A 170 2.36 -5.81 14.26
N GLU A 171 2.47 -5.94 15.58
CA GLU A 171 1.43 -5.53 16.52
C GLU A 171 1.34 -3.99 16.60
N PRO A 172 0.21 -3.43 17.05
CA PRO A 172 0.14 -2.01 17.38
C PRO A 172 1.22 -1.61 18.40
N GLY A 173 1.90 -0.48 18.17
CA GLY A 173 2.87 0.07 19.12
C GLY A 173 4.32 -0.41 18.98
N VAL A 174 4.62 -1.36 18.08
CA VAL A 174 5.99 -1.89 17.89
C VAL A 174 6.91 -0.99 17.02
N GLY A 175 6.51 0.25 16.75
CA GLY A 175 7.30 1.20 15.96
C GLY A 175 7.09 1.17 14.44
N LYS A 176 5.97 0.58 13.96
CA LYS A 176 5.64 0.49 12.52
C LYS A 176 5.67 1.86 11.80
N SER A 177 4.97 2.86 12.33
CA SER A 177 4.91 4.19 11.70
C SER A 177 6.28 4.87 11.66
N SER A 178 7.06 4.75 12.73
CA SER A 178 8.43 5.26 12.80
C SER A 178 9.35 4.61 11.76
N LEU A 179 9.20 3.29 11.54
CA LEU A 179 9.94 2.57 10.50
C LEU A 179 9.51 3.01 9.10
N LEU A 180 8.21 3.15 8.83
CA LEU A 180 7.74 3.66 7.53
C LEU A 180 8.33 5.04 7.25
N SER A 181 8.31 5.95 8.23
CA SER A 181 8.92 7.28 8.11
C SER A 181 10.42 7.22 7.84
N ALA A 182 11.15 6.32 8.50
CA ALA A 182 12.57 6.10 8.24
C ALA A 182 12.83 5.61 6.81
N ILE A 183 12.01 4.67 6.32
CA ILE A 183 12.07 4.18 4.94
C ILE A 183 11.75 5.30 3.95
N ILE A 184 10.71 6.10 4.19
CA ILE A 184 10.32 7.21 3.29
C ILE A 184 11.44 8.26 3.20
N ARG A 185 12.15 8.55 4.29
CA ARG A 185 13.29 9.47 4.27
C ARG A 185 14.53 8.86 3.63
N GLY A 186 14.81 7.60 3.92
CA GLY A 186 16.04 6.92 3.55
C GLY A 186 16.04 6.22 2.20
N SER A 187 14.89 6.02 1.56
CA SER A 187 14.80 5.29 0.30
C SER A 187 15.29 6.09 -0.90
N ASP A 188 15.97 5.40 -1.83
CA ASP A 188 16.45 5.96 -3.10
C ASP A 188 15.40 5.98 -4.22
N ALA A 189 14.12 5.73 -3.93
CA ALA A 189 13.05 5.80 -4.93
C ALA A 189 12.84 7.24 -5.47
N ASP A 190 12.50 7.37 -6.75
CA ASP A 190 12.19 8.67 -7.36
C ASP A 190 10.94 9.31 -6.76
N VAL A 191 9.93 8.49 -6.53
CA VAL A 191 8.60 8.90 -6.05
C VAL A 191 8.16 8.01 -4.90
N VAL A 192 7.54 8.60 -3.88
CA VAL A 192 6.88 7.87 -2.81
C VAL A 192 5.37 8.06 -2.92
N VAL A 193 4.61 6.96 -2.87
CA VAL A 193 3.15 6.99 -2.82
C VAL A 193 2.68 6.33 -1.54
N LEU A 194 1.92 7.04 -0.72
CA LEU A 194 1.33 6.55 0.53
C LEU A 194 -0.16 6.33 0.35
N GLY A 195 -0.63 5.11 0.57
CA GLY A 195 -2.05 4.79 0.72
C GLY A 195 -2.39 4.57 2.19
N LEU A 196 -3.03 5.54 2.83
CA LEU A 196 -3.44 5.46 4.24
C LEU A 196 -4.91 5.06 4.32
N VAL A 197 -5.14 3.80 4.64
CA VAL A 197 -6.45 3.14 4.62
C VAL A 197 -7.02 3.04 6.02
N GLY A 198 -8.07 3.80 6.29
CA GLY A 198 -8.81 3.77 7.54
C GLY A 198 -8.03 4.27 8.75
N GLU A 199 -6.89 4.95 8.59
CA GLU A 199 -6.08 5.52 9.69
C GLU A 199 -6.79 6.66 10.41
N ARG A 200 -6.39 6.95 11.67
CA ARG A 200 -6.98 8.08 12.40
C ARG A 200 -6.40 9.38 11.84
N GLY A 201 -7.22 10.42 11.67
CA GLY A 201 -6.77 11.69 11.07
C GLY A 201 -5.57 12.35 11.78
N ARG A 202 -5.44 12.19 13.10
CA ARG A 202 -4.27 12.68 13.85
C ARG A 202 -2.98 11.93 13.48
N GLU A 203 -3.06 10.62 13.26
CA GLU A 203 -1.91 9.75 12.94
C GLU A 203 -1.42 10.04 11.52
N VAL A 204 -2.35 10.36 10.60
CA VAL A 204 -2.03 10.85 9.25
C VAL A 204 -1.22 12.15 9.32
N ARG A 205 -1.68 13.15 10.09
CA ARG A 205 -0.96 14.42 10.24
C ARG A 205 0.38 14.24 10.93
N GLU A 206 0.45 13.42 11.98
CA GLU A 206 1.70 13.14 12.66
C GLU A 206 2.75 12.54 11.71
N LEU A 207 2.35 11.57 10.88
CA LEU A 207 3.22 11.01 9.85
C LEU A 207 3.71 12.11 8.89
N LEU A 208 2.79 12.86 8.28
CA LEU A 208 3.11 13.79 7.19
C LEU A 208 3.80 15.09 7.63
N ASP A 209 3.37 15.66 8.77
CA ASP A 209 3.76 17.00 9.21
C ASP A 209 4.86 16.99 10.27
N VAL A 210 5.01 15.88 11.01
CA VAL A 210 5.98 15.75 12.11
C VAL A 210 7.09 14.76 11.76
N GLN A 211 6.75 13.60 11.20
CA GLN A 211 7.75 12.56 10.94
C GLN A 211 8.47 12.77 9.60
N LEU A 212 7.78 13.18 8.53
CA LEU A 212 8.47 13.44 7.26
C LEU A 212 9.19 14.79 7.25
N ASP A 213 10.45 14.79 6.80
CA ASP A 213 11.16 16.03 6.51
C ASP A 213 10.65 16.68 5.20
N ALA A 214 11.05 17.92 4.93
CA ALA A 214 10.59 18.66 3.76
C ALA A 214 10.93 17.97 2.43
N ARG A 215 12.09 17.31 2.32
CA ARG A 215 12.52 16.62 1.09
C ARG A 215 11.64 15.39 0.85
N ALA A 216 11.48 14.57 1.88
CA ALA A 216 10.62 13.39 1.88
C ALA A 216 9.17 13.78 1.55
N ARG A 217 8.66 14.84 2.19
CA ARG A 217 7.30 15.33 1.98
C ARG A 217 7.06 15.78 0.54
N GLN A 218 7.99 16.51 -0.07
CA GLN A 218 7.87 17.03 -1.44
C GLN A 218 7.77 15.93 -2.49
N ARG A 219 8.51 14.82 -2.35
CA ARG A 219 8.44 13.69 -3.29
C ARG A 219 7.32 12.69 -2.98
N THR A 220 6.52 12.95 -1.95
CA THR A 220 5.49 12.02 -1.47
C THR A 220 4.10 12.47 -1.92
N VAL A 221 3.37 11.57 -2.58
CA VAL A 221 1.93 11.70 -2.85
C VAL A 221 1.18 10.87 -1.81
N CYS A 222 0.18 11.46 -1.15
CA CYS A 222 -0.60 10.75 -0.13
C CYS A 222 -2.07 10.62 -0.54
N VAL A 223 -2.56 9.39 -0.60
CA VAL A 223 -3.97 9.05 -0.80
C VAL A 223 -4.53 8.55 0.53
N VAL A 224 -5.52 9.25 1.08
CA VAL A 224 -6.02 9.03 2.43
C VAL A 224 -7.53 8.82 2.43
N SER A 225 -7.97 7.78 3.13
CA SER A 225 -9.35 7.68 3.62
C SER A 225 -9.31 7.28 5.09
N THR A 226 -9.84 8.12 5.99
CA THR A 226 -9.71 7.95 7.45
C THR A 226 -10.72 6.93 8.00
N SER A 227 -10.56 6.52 9.27
CA SER A 227 -11.41 5.49 9.90
C SER A 227 -12.91 5.79 9.93
N ASP A 228 -13.27 7.08 9.95
CA ASP A 228 -14.64 7.59 9.97
C ASP A 228 -15.32 7.56 8.59
N ARG A 229 -14.55 7.28 7.52
CA ARG A 229 -15.07 7.23 6.16
C ARG A 229 -15.71 5.88 5.83
N PRO A 230 -16.69 5.86 4.89
CA PRO A 230 -17.35 4.64 4.45
C PRO A 230 -16.37 3.55 4.01
N ALA A 231 -16.74 2.28 4.21
CA ALA A 231 -15.89 1.14 3.86
C ALA A 231 -15.45 1.15 2.39
N ILE A 232 -16.34 1.50 1.46
CA ILE A 232 -16.00 1.58 0.04
C ILE A 232 -14.92 2.63 -0.22
N GLU A 233 -14.99 3.80 0.40
CA GLU A 233 -13.96 4.83 0.27
C GLU A 233 -12.61 4.35 0.84
N ARG A 234 -12.63 3.69 1.99
CA ARG A 234 -11.42 3.09 2.59
C ARG A 234 -10.80 2.03 1.68
N ALA A 235 -11.60 1.12 1.12
CA ALA A 235 -11.10 0.11 0.18
C ALA A 235 -10.51 0.77 -1.09
N ARG A 236 -11.12 1.86 -1.55
CA ARG A 236 -10.66 2.64 -2.72
C ARG A 236 -9.32 3.31 -2.50
N ALA A 237 -8.98 3.72 -1.28
CA ALA A 237 -7.71 4.38 -0.99
C ALA A 237 -6.50 3.53 -1.40
N ALA A 238 -6.54 2.21 -1.18
CA ALA A 238 -5.47 1.32 -1.62
C ALA A 238 -5.37 1.24 -3.15
N LEU A 239 -6.50 1.10 -3.85
CA LEU A 239 -6.55 1.02 -5.31
C LEU A 239 -6.12 2.33 -5.98
N ALA A 240 -6.58 3.45 -5.45
CA ALA A 240 -6.22 4.79 -5.90
C ALA A 240 -4.72 5.06 -5.71
N ALA A 241 -4.16 4.74 -4.54
CA ALA A 241 -2.71 4.83 -4.30
C ALA A 241 -1.91 3.98 -5.29
N THR A 242 -2.34 2.74 -5.54
CA THR A 242 -1.71 1.89 -6.55
C THR A 242 -1.79 2.50 -7.95
N SER A 243 -2.91 3.13 -8.31
CA SER A 243 -3.08 3.77 -9.63
C SER A 243 -2.17 4.99 -9.81
N VAL A 244 -1.99 5.78 -8.75
CA VAL A 244 -1.00 6.87 -8.72
C VAL A 244 0.42 6.31 -8.91
N ALA A 245 0.76 5.21 -8.25
CA ALA A 245 2.06 4.57 -8.42
C ALA A 245 2.26 4.00 -9.83
N GLU A 246 1.23 3.41 -10.44
CA GLU A 246 1.24 2.93 -11.83
C GLU A 246 1.52 4.07 -12.81
N TYR A 247 0.88 5.22 -12.63
CA TYR A 247 1.16 6.39 -13.48
C TYR A 247 2.65 6.74 -13.46
N PHE A 248 3.26 6.90 -12.28
CA PHE A 248 4.68 7.27 -12.20
C PHE A 248 5.61 6.16 -12.72
N ARG A 249 5.29 4.88 -12.49
CA ARG A 249 6.00 3.75 -13.10
C ARG A 249 5.97 3.85 -14.63
N ASP A 250 4.80 4.13 -15.19
CA ASP A 250 4.59 4.23 -16.63
C ASP A 250 5.24 5.50 -17.22
N GLN A 251 5.67 6.46 -16.36
CA GLN A 251 6.55 7.57 -16.71
C GLN A 251 8.05 7.25 -16.54
N GLY A 252 8.42 5.99 -16.33
CA GLY A 252 9.82 5.57 -16.18
C GLY A 252 10.40 5.74 -14.78
N ARG A 253 9.58 6.04 -13.75
CA ARG A 253 10.06 6.29 -12.38
C ARG A 253 10.09 5.04 -11.52
N ASP A 254 11.09 4.94 -10.65
CA ASP A 254 11.09 3.96 -9.57
C ASP A 254 10.27 4.48 -8.39
N VAL A 255 9.14 3.82 -8.13
CA VAL A 255 8.16 4.22 -7.12
C VAL A 255 8.26 3.33 -5.89
N LEU A 256 8.29 3.94 -4.72
CA LEU A 256 8.03 3.27 -3.45
C LEU A 256 6.56 3.47 -3.06
N LEU A 257 5.76 2.40 -3.15
CA LEU A 257 4.37 2.37 -2.72
C LEU A 257 4.25 1.82 -1.30
N LEU A 258 3.73 2.60 -0.35
CA LEU A 258 3.46 2.14 1.01
C LEU A 258 1.95 2.14 1.24
N VAL A 259 1.37 0.97 1.55
CA VAL A 259 -0.06 0.85 1.87
C VAL A 259 -0.21 0.50 3.35
N ASP A 260 -0.73 1.44 4.13
CA ASP A 260 -1.00 1.28 5.55
C ASP A 260 -2.51 1.36 5.83
N SER A 261 -3.25 0.26 5.96
CA SER A 261 -2.80 -1.15 5.96
C SER A 261 -3.67 -2.06 5.11
N LEU A 262 -3.11 -3.20 4.70
CA LEU A 262 -3.88 -4.29 4.10
C LEU A 262 -4.91 -4.85 5.07
N THR A 263 -4.63 -4.86 6.37
CA THR A 263 -5.62 -5.30 7.37
C THR A 263 -6.85 -4.38 7.36
N ARG A 264 -6.67 -3.06 7.25
CA ARG A 264 -7.79 -2.11 7.17
C ARG A 264 -8.51 -2.18 5.82
N PHE A 265 -7.78 -2.40 4.73
CA PHE A 265 -8.37 -2.73 3.42
C PHE A 265 -9.24 -4.01 3.49
N ALA A 266 -8.72 -5.08 4.07
CA ALA A 266 -9.44 -6.35 4.23
C ALA A 266 -10.70 -6.21 5.10
N ARG A 267 -10.62 -5.44 6.19
CA ARG A 267 -11.77 -5.12 7.04
C ARG A 267 -12.83 -4.32 6.28
N ALA A 268 -12.42 -3.34 5.47
CA ALA A 268 -13.33 -2.59 4.62
C ALA A 268 -14.01 -3.50 3.58
N GLN A 269 -13.26 -4.37 2.92
CA GLN A 269 -13.81 -5.28 1.93
C GLN A 269 -14.73 -6.35 2.53
N ARG A 270 -14.45 -6.78 3.76
CA ARG A 270 -15.36 -7.62 4.55
C ARG A 270 -16.70 -6.93 4.79
N GLU A 271 -16.68 -5.68 5.21
CA GLU A 271 -17.90 -4.90 5.46
C GLU A 271 -18.74 -4.75 4.19
N ILE A 272 -18.09 -4.47 3.04
CA ILE A 272 -18.74 -4.36 1.73
C ILE A 272 -19.36 -5.70 1.31
N GLY A 273 -18.59 -6.80 1.37
CA GLY A 273 -19.08 -8.12 0.96
C GLY A 273 -20.24 -8.62 1.82
N LEU A 274 -20.16 -8.42 3.14
CA LEU A 274 -21.26 -8.78 4.05
C LEU A 274 -22.50 -7.93 3.80
N ALA A 275 -22.35 -6.63 3.52
CA ALA A 275 -23.48 -5.77 3.15
C ALA A 275 -24.13 -6.21 1.82
N ALA A 276 -23.33 -6.71 0.87
CA ALA A 276 -23.78 -7.32 -0.38
C ALA A 276 -24.40 -8.72 -0.21
N GLY A 277 -24.44 -9.26 1.01
CA GLY A 277 -25.04 -10.56 1.31
C GLY A 277 -24.12 -11.75 1.07
N GLU A 278 -22.82 -11.54 0.86
CA GLU A 278 -21.86 -12.64 0.76
C GLU A 278 -21.75 -13.40 2.09
N PRO A 279 -21.68 -14.75 2.08
CA PRO A 279 -21.52 -15.52 3.29
C PRO A 279 -20.11 -15.32 3.89
N PRO A 280 -19.98 -15.20 5.23
CA PRO A 280 -18.69 -15.21 5.89
C PRO A 280 -18.10 -16.63 5.86
N THR A 281 -17.06 -16.85 5.06
CA THR A 281 -16.46 -18.19 4.87
C THR A 281 -15.24 -18.39 5.77
N ARG A 282 -14.06 -17.98 5.32
CA ARG A 282 -12.79 -18.21 6.03
C ARG A 282 -12.63 -17.22 7.18
N ARG A 283 -12.91 -17.70 8.40
CA ARG A 283 -12.77 -16.92 9.67
C ARG A 283 -13.51 -15.58 9.63
N GLY A 284 -14.70 -15.56 9.02
CA GLY A 284 -15.54 -14.37 8.98
C GLY A 284 -15.34 -13.44 7.77
N TYR A 285 -14.40 -13.75 6.87
CA TYR A 285 -14.18 -12.98 5.64
C TYR A 285 -14.96 -13.56 4.44
N PRO A 286 -15.53 -12.70 3.57
CA PRO A 286 -16.21 -13.13 2.36
C PRO A 286 -15.22 -13.60 1.27
N PRO A 287 -15.65 -14.46 0.33
CA PRO A 287 -14.81 -14.91 -0.79
C PRO A 287 -14.27 -13.75 -1.66
N SER A 288 -15.02 -12.67 -1.83
CA SER A 288 -14.59 -11.52 -2.64
C SER A 288 -13.30 -10.87 -2.15
N LEU A 289 -12.99 -10.93 -0.85
CA LEU A 289 -11.72 -10.42 -0.33
C LEU A 289 -10.52 -11.21 -0.87
N PHE A 290 -10.61 -12.54 -0.88
CA PHE A 290 -9.51 -13.40 -1.35
C PHE A 290 -9.31 -13.30 -2.87
N ALA A 291 -10.34 -12.88 -3.61
CA ALA A 291 -10.19 -12.49 -5.01
C ALA A 291 -9.60 -11.08 -5.18
N ALA A 292 -9.92 -10.14 -4.28
CA ALA A 292 -9.46 -8.76 -4.35
C ALA A 292 -7.99 -8.58 -3.96
N LEU A 293 -7.50 -9.34 -2.97
CA LEU A 293 -6.12 -9.23 -2.48
C LEU A 293 -5.08 -9.48 -3.59
N PRO A 294 -5.07 -10.63 -4.31
CA PRO A 294 -4.12 -10.84 -5.41
C PRO A 294 -4.22 -9.76 -6.49
N ARG A 295 -5.43 -9.33 -6.85
CA ARG A 295 -5.64 -8.29 -7.88
C ARG A 295 -5.03 -6.94 -7.48
N LEU A 296 -5.07 -6.59 -6.20
CA LEU A 296 -4.42 -5.38 -5.70
C LEU A 296 -2.89 -5.53 -5.67
N LEU A 297 -2.39 -6.65 -5.15
CA LEU A 297 -0.95 -6.86 -4.91
C LEU A 297 -0.16 -7.11 -6.20
N GLU A 298 -0.77 -7.73 -7.22
CA GLU A 298 -0.13 -8.00 -8.52
C GLU A 298 0.05 -6.76 -9.41
N ARG A 299 -0.57 -5.63 -9.05
CA ARG A 299 -0.41 -4.35 -9.75
C ARG A 299 0.91 -3.65 -9.46
N ALA A 300 1.48 -3.90 -8.28
CA ALA A 300 2.85 -3.54 -7.98
C ALA A 300 3.83 -4.54 -8.62
N GLY A 301 5.05 -4.09 -8.88
CA GLY A 301 6.04 -4.90 -9.58
C GLY A 301 6.92 -4.12 -10.55
N PRO A 302 7.85 -4.82 -11.21
CA PRO A 302 8.56 -4.29 -12.37
C PRO A 302 7.57 -3.91 -13.49
N GLY A 303 7.76 -2.73 -14.09
CA GLY A 303 7.06 -2.30 -15.29
C GLY A 303 7.49 -3.07 -16.54
N ARG A 304 7.13 -2.55 -17.72
CA ARG A 304 7.63 -3.11 -18.99
C ARG A 304 9.09 -2.71 -19.19
N GLU A 305 9.74 -3.29 -20.19
CA GLU A 305 11.07 -2.85 -20.61
C GLU A 305 11.04 -1.36 -21.00
N GLY A 306 11.85 -0.54 -20.33
CA GLY A 306 11.88 0.92 -20.48
C GLY A 306 10.97 1.69 -19.53
N ASP A 307 10.02 1.04 -18.85
CA ASP A 307 9.24 1.64 -17.76
C ASP A 307 10.02 1.56 -16.43
N GLY A 308 9.50 2.26 -15.42
CA GLY A 308 10.02 2.18 -14.07
C GLY A 308 9.53 0.93 -13.32
N SER A 309 9.57 0.99 -12.00
CA SER A 309 9.14 -0.12 -11.12
C SER A 309 8.30 0.39 -9.95
N ILE A 310 7.42 -0.46 -9.42
CA ILE A 310 6.71 -0.20 -8.15
C ILE A 310 7.22 -1.19 -7.13
N THR A 311 8.06 -0.71 -6.21
CA THR A 311 8.44 -1.47 -5.02
C THR A 311 7.41 -1.17 -3.95
N ALA A 312 6.71 -2.19 -3.47
CA ALA A 312 5.58 -2.00 -2.57
C ALA A 312 5.84 -2.58 -1.17
N ILE A 313 5.52 -1.82 -0.13
CA ILE A 313 5.47 -2.30 1.25
C ILE A 313 4.02 -2.23 1.74
N TYR A 314 3.48 -3.38 2.08
CA TYR A 314 2.12 -3.54 2.54
C TYR A 314 2.12 -3.86 4.03
N THR A 315 1.56 -2.98 4.85
CA THR A 315 1.52 -3.26 6.28
C THR A 315 0.38 -4.21 6.62
N VAL A 316 0.64 -5.12 7.56
CA VAL A 316 -0.34 -6.05 8.09
C VAL A 316 -0.27 -5.98 9.61
N LEU A 317 -1.38 -5.60 10.22
CA LEU A 317 -1.54 -5.60 11.66
C LEU A 317 -1.81 -7.03 12.11
N THR A 318 -0.85 -7.62 12.82
CA THR A 318 -1.01 -8.94 13.44
C THR A 318 -1.38 -8.74 14.91
N GLU A 319 -2.40 -9.44 15.38
CA GLU A 319 -2.75 -9.50 16.81
C GLU A 319 -2.23 -10.84 17.37
N GLY A 320 -1.36 -10.81 18.37
CA GLY A 320 -0.74 -12.01 18.94
C GLY A 320 0.11 -12.78 17.94
N ASP A 321 0.07 -14.11 17.98
CA ASP A 321 1.01 -14.99 17.25
C ASP A 321 0.88 -14.94 15.71
N GLY A 322 -0.10 -14.19 15.15
CA GLY A 322 -0.22 -13.89 13.71
C GLY A 322 -0.40 -15.08 12.76
N ALA A 323 -0.15 -16.31 13.20
CA ALA A 323 -0.30 -17.57 12.47
C ALA A 323 -1.76 -17.94 12.23
N LEU A 324 -2.67 -17.25 12.93
CA LEU A 324 -4.12 -17.44 12.85
C LEU A 324 -4.84 -16.31 12.08
N ASP A 325 -4.13 -15.29 11.62
CA ASP A 325 -4.76 -14.23 10.82
C ASP A 325 -4.81 -14.65 9.33
N PRO A 326 -6.00 -14.85 8.75
CA PRO A 326 -6.12 -15.24 7.34
C PRO A 326 -5.57 -14.17 6.39
N ILE A 327 -5.55 -12.90 6.79
CA ILE A 327 -4.98 -11.81 5.98
C ILE A 327 -3.47 -11.93 5.97
N ALA A 328 -2.88 -12.19 7.13
CA ALA A 328 -1.43 -12.37 7.23
C ALA A 328 -0.97 -13.61 6.47
N GLU A 329 -1.71 -14.72 6.57
CA GLU A 329 -1.45 -15.95 5.83
C GLU A 329 -1.49 -15.73 4.31
N GLU A 330 -2.60 -15.17 3.80
CA GLU A 330 -2.79 -14.94 2.36
C GLU A 330 -1.75 -13.94 1.82
N THR A 331 -1.47 -12.88 2.57
CA THR A 331 -0.47 -11.88 2.19
C THR A 331 0.94 -12.49 2.12
N ARG A 332 1.33 -13.33 3.08
CA ARG A 332 2.64 -14.03 3.03
C ARG A 332 2.77 -14.99 1.85
N ALA A 333 1.65 -15.59 1.42
CA ALA A 333 1.65 -16.48 0.26
C ALA A 333 1.89 -15.72 -1.04
N ILE A 334 1.23 -14.57 -1.22
CA ILE A 334 1.27 -13.77 -2.46
C ILE A 334 2.56 -12.96 -2.59
N LEU A 335 3.07 -12.38 -1.50
CA LEU A 335 4.19 -11.43 -1.52
C LEU A 335 5.56 -12.10 -1.67
N ASP A 336 6.53 -11.31 -2.13
CA ASP A 336 7.91 -11.74 -2.41
C ASP A 336 8.81 -11.71 -1.16
N GLY A 337 8.24 -11.52 0.02
CA GLY A 337 8.97 -11.41 1.27
C GLY A 337 8.18 -10.68 2.35
N HIS A 338 8.76 -10.62 3.54
CA HIS A 338 8.18 -9.94 4.68
C HIS A 338 9.22 -9.49 5.70
N ILE A 339 8.89 -8.40 6.39
CA ILE A 339 9.60 -7.86 7.54
C ILE A 339 8.68 -8.00 8.75
N VAL A 340 9.16 -8.61 9.82
CA VAL A 340 8.41 -8.83 11.06
C VAL A 340 8.93 -7.88 12.13
N LEU A 341 8.02 -7.14 12.75
CA LEU A 341 8.30 -6.33 13.92
C LEU A 341 7.91 -7.08 15.19
N SER A 342 8.87 -7.26 16.09
CA SER A 342 8.72 -8.00 17.33
C SER A 342 8.34 -7.08 18.49
N GLY A 343 7.26 -7.41 19.19
CA GLY A 343 6.89 -6.75 20.44
C GLY A 343 7.92 -6.99 21.55
N GLU A 344 8.68 -8.09 21.50
CA GLU A 344 9.77 -8.35 22.45
C GLU A 344 10.92 -7.36 22.26
N LEU A 345 11.36 -7.16 21.01
CA LEU A 345 12.40 -6.17 20.69
C LEU A 345 11.95 -4.76 21.09
N ALA A 346 10.69 -4.41 20.80
CA ALA A 346 10.14 -3.11 21.19
C ALA A 346 10.16 -2.91 22.72
N ARG A 347 9.78 -3.92 23.52
CA ARG A 347 9.84 -3.86 25.00
C ARG A 347 11.26 -3.71 25.55
N ARG A 348 12.28 -4.15 24.79
CA ARG A 348 13.70 -3.99 25.13
C ARG A 348 14.29 -2.67 24.60
N GLU A 349 13.46 -1.75 24.10
CA GLU A 349 13.90 -0.50 23.46
C GLU A 349 14.86 -0.73 22.28
N HIS A 350 14.72 -1.86 21.58
CA HIS A 350 15.45 -2.16 20.37
C HIS A 350 14.67 -1.65 19.15
N PHE A 351 15.07 -0.49 18.61
CA PHE A 351 14.45 0.11 17.43
C PHE A 351 15.43 0.28 16.24
N PRO A 352 15.01 -0.01 15.00
CA PRO A 352 13.73 -0.62 14.62
C PRO A 352 13.56 -2.02 15.20
N ALA A 353 12.34 -2.39 15.59
CA ALA A 353 12.05 -3.65 16.27
C ALA A 353 11.98 -4.84 15.30
N ILE A 354 12.88 -4.91 14.32
CA ILE A 354 12.85 -5.91 13.25
C ILE A 354 13.44 -7.23 13.75
N ASP A 355 12.64 -8.29 13.73
CA ASP A 355 13.13 -9.65 13.93
C ASP A 355 13.72 -10.17 12.62
N ILE A 356 15.05 -10.19 12.54
CA ILE A 356 15.79 -10.65 11.36
C ILE A 356 15.56 -12.13 11.05
N LEU A 357 15.40 -12.96 12.08
CA LEU A 357 15.26 -14.41 11.91
C LEU A 357 13.83 -14.77 11.49
N ALA A 358 12.83 -13.96 11.86
CA ALA A 358 11.46 -14.08 11.38
C ALA A 358 11.19 -13.32 10.06
N SER A 359 12.14 -12.50 9.58
CA SER A 359 12.02 -11.73 8.34
C SER A 359 12.74 -12.41 7.16
N ARG A 360 12.21 -12.23 5.96
CA ARG A 360 12.80 -12.79 4.73
C ARG A 360 12.49 -11.96 3.50
N SER A 361 13.51 -11.67 2.69
CA SER A 361 13.35 -11.22 1.29
C SER A 361 13.64 -12.40 0.36
N ARG A 362 12.68 -12.79 -0.50
CA ARG A 362 12.90 -13.89 -1.48
C ARG A 362 13.76 -13.45 -2.66
N LEU A 363 13.91 -12.15 -2.90
CA LEU A 363 14.67 -11.60 -4.02
C LEU A 363 16.08 -11.13 -3.63
N MET A 364 16.43 -11.14 -2.33
CA MET A 364 17.78 -10.82 -1.89
C MET A 364 18.83 -11.69 -2.60
N GLU A 365 18.53 -12.96 -2.82
CA GLU A 365 19.42 -13.87 -3.56
C GLU A 365 19.70 -13.40 -5.00
N SER A 366 18.76 -12.69 -5.61
CA SER A 366 18.86 -12.21 -6.99
C SER A 366 19.54 -10.85 -7.13
N VAL A 367 19.52 -10.01 -6.08
CA VAL A 367 19.99 -8.62 -6.16
C VAL A 367 21.21 -8.30 -5.30
N ALA A 368 21.53 -9.14 -4.31
CA ALA A 368 22.76 -9.03 -3.53
C ALA A 368 23.92 -9.75 -4.21
N ASP A 369 25.14 -9.23 -4.09
CA ASP A 369 26.33 -9.93 -4.55
C ASP A 369 26.70 -11.12 -3.64
N GLU A 370 27.60 -11.99 -4.10
CA GLU A 370 27.97 -13.20 -3.36
C GLU A 370 28.60 -12.90 -1.99
N ALA A 371 29.42 -11.84 -1.91
CA ALA A 371 30.07 -11.47 -0.66
C ALA A 371 29.06 -10.98 0.37
N HIS A 372 28.13 -10.13 -0.05
CA HIS A 372 27.01 -9.65 0.76
C HIS A 372 26.14 -10.81 1.24
N ARG A 373 25.74 -11.73 0.35
CA ARG A 373 24.93 -12.91 0.73
C ARG A 373 25.63 -13.76 1.79
N ARG A 374 26.93 -14.03 1.60
CA ARG A 374 27.74 -14.80 2.54
C ARG A 374 27.86 -14.10 3.89
N ASP A 375 28.14 -12.81 3.90
CA ASP A 375 28.30 -12.02 5.13
C ASP A 375 26.95 -11.93 5.89
N ALA A 376 25.82 -11.74 5.18
CA ALA A 376 24.48 -11.75 5.76
C ALA A 376 24.09 -13.12 6.34
N ALA A 377 24.41 -14.21 5.64
CA ALA A 377 24.19 -15.57 6.11
C ALA A 377 25.01 -15.88 7.38
N ARG A 378 26.26 -15.41 7.45
CA ARG A 378 27.11 -15.55 8.63
C ARG A 378 26.52 -14.84 9.85
N VAL A 379 26.09 -13.58 9.69
CA VAL A 379 25.46 -12.83 10.80
C VAL A 379 24.15 -13.48 11.24
N ARG A 380 23.30 -13.93 10.32
CA ARG A 380 22.10 -14.72 10.65
C ARG A 380 22.43 -15.99 11.45
N ASN A 381 23.48 -16.70 11.06
CA ASN A 381 23.92 -17.91 11.77
C ASN A 381 24.31 -17.57 13.22
N LEU A 382 25.13 -16.53 13.42
CA LEU A 382 25.50 -16.08 14.76
C LEU A 382 24.28 -15.67 15.59
N MET A 383 23.32 -14.94 15.00
CA MET A 383 22.07 -14.58 15.68
C MET A 383 21.25 -15.81 16.11
N SER A 384 21.19 -16.84 15.26
CA SER A 384 20.47 -18.08 15.57
C SER A 384 21.13 -18.81 16.74
N HIS A 385 22.46 -19.01 16.68
CA HIS A 385 23.22 -19.69 17.73
C HIS A 385 23.09 -18.95 19.07
N TYR A 386 23.18 -17.61 19.07
CA TYR A 386 22.96 -16.83 20.29
C TYR A 386 21.56 -17.05 20.87
N ARG A 387 20.53 -17.04 20.03
CA ARG A 387 19.13 -17.24 20.46
C ARG A 387 18.93 -18.62 21.09
N ASP A 388 19.57 -19.65 20.56
CA ASP A 388 19.45 -21.02 21.08
C ASP A 388 20.02 -21.18 22.50
N VAL A 389 20.97 -20.31 22.91
CA VAL A 389 21.62 -20.37 24.22
C VAL A 389 21.29 -19.18 25.15
N GLU A 390 20.48 -18.21 24.72
CA GLU A 390 20.19 -16.98 25.48
C GLU A 390 19.72 -17.28 26.91
N LEU A 391 18.82 -18.25 27.07
CA LEU A 391 18.34 -18.66 28.39
C LEU A 391 19.46 -19.25 29.26
N LEU A 392 20.32 -20.09 28.69
CA LEU A 392 21.44 -20.72 29.40
C LEU A 392 22.46 -19.68 29.88
N LEU A 393 22.69 -18.62 29.09
CA LEU A 393 23.54 -17.50 29.48
C LEU A 393 22.92 -16.71 30.64
N GLN A 394 21.61 -16.44 30.58
CA GLN A 394 20.90 -15.70 31.63
C GLN A 394 20.92 -16.43 32.98
N VAL A 395 20.87 -17.77 32.98
CA VAL A 395 20.96 -18.58 34.21
C VAL A 395 22.40 -18.93 34.62
N GLY A 396 23.40 -18.57 33.79
CA GLY A 396 24.82 -18.83 34.07
C GLY A 396 25.27 -20.28 33.84
N GLU A 397 24.51 -21.07 33.08
CA GLU A 397 24.77 -22.50 32.84
C GLU A 397 25.56 -22.77 31.54
N TYR A 398 25.75 -21.76 30.70
CA TYR A 398 26.57 -21.89 29.49
C TYR A 398 28.07 -21.96 29.82
N ARG A 399 28.80 -22.86 29.17
CA ARG A 399 30.25 -23.01 29.32
C ARG A 399 30.95 -22.71 28.00
N GLU A 400 31.83 -21.72 28.03
CA GLU A 400 32.72 -21.37 26.91
C GLU A 400 33.61 -22.57 26.52
N GLY A 401 33.89 -22.72 25.24
CA GLY A 401 34.66 -23.81 24.64
C GLY A 401 33.84 -25.06 24.30
N SER A 402 32.51 -25.00 24.44
CA SER A 402 31.62 -26.11 24.06
C SER A 402 31.25 -26.11 22.57
N ASP A 403 31.10 -24.93 21.97
CA ASP A 403 30.86 -24.73 20.54
C ASP A 403 31.46 -23.38 20.09
N ASP A 404 32.46 -23.44 19.21
CA ASP A 404 33.21 -22.25 18.75
C ASP A 404 32.30 -21.19 18.09
N VAL A 405 31.25 -21.64 17.39
CA VAL A 405 30.31 -20.75 16.70
C VAL A 405 29.43 -20.02 17.71
N THR A 406 28.94 -20.73 18.73
CA THR A 406 28.16 -20.13 19.81
C THR A 406 29.02 -19.17 20.65
N ASP A 407 30.27 -19.52 20.94
CA ASP A 407 31.20 -18.61 21.62
C ASP A 407 31.47 -17.34 20.81
N GLU A 408 31.63 -17.45 19.49
CA GLU A 408 31.69 -16.28 18.61
C GLU A 408 30.40 -15.48 18.62
N ALA A 409 29.24 -16.14 18.56
CA ALA A 409 27.93 -15.49 18.58
C ALA A 409 27.74 -14.67 19.87
N ILE A 410 28.13 -15.21 21.02
CA ILE A 410 28.11 -14.52 22.31
C ILE A 410 29.03 -13.29 22.29
N ARG A 411 30.27 -13.45 21.83
CA ARG A 411 31.24 -12.33 21.74
C ARG A 411 30.77 -11.22 20.81
N LYS A 412 30.14 -11.55 19.68
CA LYS A 412 29.68 -10.59 18.67
C LYS A 412 28.28 -10.04 18.92
N HIS A 413 27.51 -10.60 19.87
CA HIS A 413 26.10 -10.26 20.07
C HIS A 413 25.85 -8.75 20.27
N ALA A 414 26.60 -8.10 21.17
CA ALA A 414 26.44 -6.67 21.43
C ALA A 414 26.72 -5.80 20.18
N THR A 415 27.68 -6.21 19.36
CA THR A 415 28.02 -5.53 18.10
C THR A 415 26.90 -5.72 17.07
N ILE A 416 26.34 -6.92 16.97
CA ILE A 416 25.19 -7.22 16.10
C ILE A 416 23.98 -6.37 16.54
N GLU A 417 23.64 -6.33 17.82
CA GLU A 417 22.55 -5.50 18.31
C GLU A 417 22.76 -4.01 17.99
N SER A 418 23.96 -3.49 18.23
CA SER A 418 24.29 -2.10 17.90
C SER A 418 24.16 -1.81 16.41
N PHE A 419 24.54 -2.76 15.56
CA PHE A 419 24.36 -2.65 14.11
C PHE A 419 22.88 -2.59 13.71
N LEU A 420 22.04 -3.41 14.32
CA LEU A 420 20.60 -3.50 14.02
C LEU A 420 19.80 -2.29 14.55
N ARG A 421 20.23 -1.67 15.66
CA ARG A 421 19.58 -0.49 16.22
C ARG A 421 19.91 0.77 15.42
N GLN A 422 18.89 1.48 14.97
CA GLN A 422 19.06 2.69 14.16
C GLN A 422 18.01 3.73 14.55
N SER A 423 18.46 4.98 14.79
CA SER A 423 17.52 6.07 14.99
C SER A 423 16.73 6.32 13.70
N PRO A 424 15.43 6.65 13.75
CA PRO A 424 14.67 6.98 12.55
C PRO A 424 15.30 8.09 11.71
N ASN A 425 16.01 9.02 12.34
CA ASN A 425 16.63 10.17 11.66
C ASN A 425 18.03 9.86 11.10
N ASP A 426 18.60 8.71 11.43
CA ASP A 426 19.89 8.31 10.91
C ASP A 426 19.72 7.75 9.49
N HIS A 427 20.53 8.26 8.57
CA HIS A 427 20.63 7.71 7.22
C HIS A 427 22.07 7.20 7.01
N VAL A 428 22.18 5.96 6.54
CA VAL A 428 23.46 5.31 6.24
C VAL A 428 23.39 4.80 4.82
N SER A 429 24.43 5.08 4.03
CA SER A 429 24.48 4.61 2.64
C SER A 429 24.51 3.08 2.58
N PHE A 430 24.04 2.54 1.46
CA PHE A 430 24.06 1.09 1.20
C PHE A 430 25.48 0.53 1.33
N GLU A 431 26.48 1.19 0.72
CA GLU A 431 27.89 0.78 0.78
C GLU A 431 28.46 0.77 2.21
N THR A 432 28.14 1.78 3.02
CA THR A 432 28.57 1.85 4.42
C THR A 432 27.92 0.74 5.24
N THR A 433 26.65 0.45 4.96
CA THR A 433 25.90 -0.65 5.57
C THR A 433 26.55 -2.00 5.29
N LEU A 434 26.93 -2.26 4.04
CA LEU A 434 27.61 -3.50 3.64
C LEU A 434 29.01 -3.61 4.23
N SER A 435 29.75 -2.50 4.32
CA SER A 435 31.08 -2.47 4.92
C SER A 435 31.02 -2.88 6.40
N ARG A 436 30.06 -2.31 7.15
CA ARG A 436 29.82 -2.67 8.56
C ARG A 436 29.33 -4.11 8.72
N LEU A 437 28.48 -4.60 7.82
CA LEU A 437 28.05 -6.00 7.83
C LEU A 437 29.26 -6.95 7.70
N ARG A 438 30.17 -6.63 6.78
CA ARG A 438 31.39 -7.40 6.55
C ARG A 438 32.31 -7.42 7.77
N GLU A 439 32.48 -6.29 8.45
CA GLU A 439 33.26 -6.19 9.69
C GLU A 439 32.72 -7.08 10.81
N ILE A 440 31.40 -7.28 10.86
CA ILE A 440 30.76 -8.16 11.86
C ILE A 440 30.88 -9.64 11.44
N ALA A 441 30.76 -9.91 10.14
CA ALA A 441 30.81 -11.28 9.62
C ALA A 441 32.22 -11.90 9.72
N GLN A 442 33.27 -11.09 9.60
CA GLN A 442 34.66 -11.46 9.86
C GLN A 442 34.92 -11.52 11.36
#